data_AF-A0A963HEI7-F1
#
_entry.id   AF-A0A963HEI7-F1
#
_cell.length_a   1.000
_cell.length_b   1.000
_cell.length_c   1.000
_cell.angle_alpha   90.00
_cell.angle_beta   90.00
_cell.angle_gamma   90.00
#
_symmetry.space_group_name_H-M   'P 1'
#
loop_
_entity.id
_entity.type
_entity.pdbx_description
1 polymer ?
#
loop_
_entity_poly.entity_id
_entity_poly.type
_entity_poly.pdbx_seq_one_letter_code
_entity_poly.pdbx_strand_id
1 'polypeptide(L)' 'MSAIEFGLDRLLNNPELRKPLHGRRLALVAHPASVTARLTHALDALAALPELRLTAAFGPQHGLRGD' A
#
# COMPACT_ATOMS: atom_id res chain seq x y z
N MET A 1 -2.68 -25.54 5.05
CA MET A 1 -3.47 -24.57 4.27
C MET A 1 -2.51 -23.52 3.73
N SER A 2 -2.47 -23.27 2.43
CA SER A 2 -1.72 -22.11 1.92
C SER A 2 -2.46 -20.86 2.39
N ALA A 3 -1.78 -20.00 3.14
CA ALA A 3 -2.34 -18.71 3.52
C ALA A 3 -2.70 -17.91 2.26
N ILE A 4 -3.84 -17.22 2.28
CA ILE A 4 -4.20 -16.29 1.21
C ILE A 4 -3.19 -15.15 1.21
N GLU A 5 -2.60 -14.84 0.05
CA GLU A 5 -1.76 -13.65 -0.14
C GLU A 5 -2.63 -12.47 -0.56
N PHE A 6 -2.60 -11.37 0.20
CA PHE A 6 -3.34 -10.17 -0.14
C PHE A 6 -2.68 -9.44 -1.31
N GLY A 7 -3.48 -8.66 -2.05
CA GLY A 7 -2.98 -7.88 -3.19
C GLY A 7 -1.87 -6.90 -2.80
N LEU A 8 -1.93 -6.35 -1.58
CA LEU A 8 -0.88 -5.47 -1.05
C LEU A 8 0.45 -6.23 -0.86
N ASP A 9 0.44 -7.40 -0.22
CA ASP A 9 1.64 -8.21 -0.03
C ASP A 9 2.25 -8.63 -1.38
N ARG A 10 1.41 -9.04 -2.33
CA ARG A 10 1.85 -9.36 -3.70
C ARG A 10 2.49 -8.17 -4.41
N LEU A 11 1.94 -6.97 -4.27
CA LEU A 11 2.51 -5.74 -4.85
C LEU A 11 3.86 -5.39 -4.24
N LEU A 12 4.01 -5.55 -2.92
CA LEU A 12 5.26 -5.30 -2.18
C LEU A 12 6.35 -6.33 -2.54
N ASN A 13 5.97 -7.59 -2.76
CA ASN A 13 6.91 -8.67 -3.05
C ASN A 13 7.28 -8.81 -4.53
N ASN A 14 6.57 -8.15 -5.45
CA ASN A 14 6.79 -8.30 -6.89
C ASN A 14 7.18 -6.97 -7.57
N PRO A 15 8.48 -6.73 -7.84
CA PRO A 15 8.96 -5.54 -8.53
C PRO A 15 8.36 -5.35 -9.93
N GLU A 16 8.05 -6.42 -10.66
CA GLU A 16 7.45 -6.31 -12.00
C GLU A 16 6.07 -5.66 -11.97
N LEU A 17 5.28 -5.90 -10.91
CA LEU A 17 3.99 -5.24 -10.71
C LEU A 17 4.14 -3.76 -10.35
N ARG A 18 5.31 -3.35 -9.84
CA ARG A 18 5.59 -1.96 -9.48
C ARG A 18 6.17 -1.15 -10.61
N LYS A 19 6.85 -1.77 -11.59
CA LYS A 19 7.44 -1.08 -12.75
C LYS A 19 6.51 -0.05 -13.40
N PRO A 20 5.22 -0.32 -13.66
CA PRO A 20 4.33 0.67 -14.27
C PRO A 20 4.12 1.93 -13.42
N LEU A 21 4.34 1.86 -12.10
CA LEU A 21 4.14 2.94 -11.13
C LEU A 21 5.37 3.87 -11.00
N HIS A 22 6.54 3.45 -11.49
CA HIS A 22 7.77 4.22 -11.36
C HIS A 22 7.67 5.59 -12.02
N GLY A 23 8.20 6.61 -11.36
CA GLY A 23 8.19 8.00 -11.84
C GLY A 23 6.81 8.66 -11.83
N ARG A 24 5.73 7.93 -11.50
CA ARG A 24 4.38 8.49 -11.39
C ARG A 24 4.15 9.11 -10.03
N ARG A 25 3.28 10.12 -9.98
CA ARG A 25 2.73 10.63 -8.72
C ARG A 25 1.58 9.73 -8.32
N LEU A 26 1.73 9.04 -7.19
CA LEU A 26 0.75 8.08 -6.71
C LEU A 26 -0.09 8.72 -5.60
N ALA A 27 -1.37 8.35 -5.55
CA ALA A 27 -2.24 8.63 -4.43
C ALA A 27 -2.77 7.31 -3.87
N LEU A 28 -2.77 7.17 -2.55
CA LEU A 28 -3.29 5.98 -1.87
C LEU A 28 -4.70 6.25 -1.35
N VAL A 29 -5.66 5.39 -1.69
CA VAL A 29 -6.95 5.31 -0.99
C VAL A 29 -6.85 4.12 -0.04
N ALA A 30 -6.94 4.37 1.26
CA ALA A 30 -6.80 3.33 2.28
C ALA A 30 -7.64 3.65 3.52
N HIS A 31 -7.95 2.60 4.28
CA HIS A 31 -8.62 2.66 5.57
C HIS A 31 -7.80 1.88 6.61
N PRO A 32 -8.12 1.92 7.91
CA PRO A 32 -7.26 1.32 8.95
C PRO A 32 -6.95 -0.18 8.79
N ALA A 33 -7.82 -0.95 8.13
CA ALA A 33 -7.59 -2.37 7.87
C ALA A 33 -6.84 -2.65 6.54
N SER A 34 -6.41 -1.61 5.83
CA SER A 34 -5.52 -1.71 4.67
C SER A 34 -4.10 -2.01 5.16
N VAL A 35 -3.87 -3.23 5.61
CA VAL A 35 -2.62 -3.69 6.22
C VAL A 35 -2.03 -4.89 5.49
N THR A 36 -0.72 -5.07 5.62
CA THR A 36 -0.02 -6.29 5.17
C THR A 36 -0.38 -7.49 6.04
N ALA A 37 0.06 -8.69 5.66
CA ALA A 37 -0.04 -9.88 6.51
C ALA A 37 0.65 -9.73 7.88
N ARG A 38 1.56 -8.75 8.03
CA ARG A 38 2.23 -8.40 9.29
C ARG A 38 1.59 -7.22 10.03
N LEU A 39 0.36 -6.85 9.66
CA LEU A 39 -0.38 -5.73 10.24
C LEU A 39 0.32 -4.37 10.10
N THR A 40 1.17 -4.21 9.08
CA THR A 40 1.75 -2.92 8.73
C THR A 40 0.81 -2.15 7.82
N HIS A 41 0.47 -0.91 8.16
CA HIS A 41 -0.44 -0.10 7.34
C HIS A 41 0.14 0.15 5.94
N ALA A 42 -0.73 0.11 4.93
CA ALA A 42 -0.36 0.21 3.51
C ALA A 42 0.43 1.48 3.20
N LEU A 43 0.09 2.60 3.85
CA LEU A 43 0.81 3.86 3.68
C LEU A 43 2.29 3.71 4.02
N ASP A 44 2.59 3.10 5.17
CA ASP A 44 3.97 2.98 5.66
C ASP A 44 4.74 1.94 4.82
N ALA A 45 4.08 0.83 4.47
CA ALA A 45 4.67 -0.21 3.63
C ALA A 45 5.02 0.29 2.22
N LEU A 46 4.15 1.07 1.59
CA LEU A 46 4.39 1.65 0.27
C LEU A 46 5.38 2.82 0.32
N ALA A 47 5.37 3.63 1.40
CA ALA A 47 6.33 4.72 1.58
C ALA A 47 7.77 4.23 1.80
N ALA A 48 7.96 3.00 2.26
CA ALA A 48 9.26 2.37 2.40
C ALA A 48 9.90 1.97 1.07
N LEU A 49 9.17 2.01 -0.05
CA LEU A 49 9.68 1.66 -1.38
C LEU A 49 10.23 2.91 -2.10
N PRO A 50 11.57 3.03 -2.29
CA PRO A 50 12.18 4.23 -2.85
C PRO A 50 11.78 4.50 -4.30
N GLU A 51 11.36 3.48 -5.05
CA GLU A 51 10.89 3.60 -6.43
C GLU A 51 9.47 4.20 -6.55
N LEU A 52 8.70 4.25 -5.45
CA LEU A 52 7.33 4.73 -5.44
C LEU A 52 7.25 6.15 -4.86
N ARG A 53 6.61 7.05 -5.60
CA ARG A 53 6.38 8.43 -5.15
C ARG A 53 4.93 8.61 -4.72
N LEU A 54 4.64 8.31 -3.46
CA LEU A 54 3.37 8.67 -2.83
C LEU A 54 3.30 10.20 -2.63
N THR A 55 2.24 10.82 -3.12
CA THR A 55 2.05 12.28 -3.08
C THR A 55 0.77 12.72 -2.41
N ALA A 56 -0.16 11.81 -2.18
CA ALA A 56 -1.42 12.06 -1.48
C ALA A 56 -1.93 10.76 -0.85
N ALA A 57 -2.74 10.89 0.19
CA ALA A 57 -3.48 9.78 0.76
C ALA A 57 -4.90 10.22 1.12
N PHE A 58 -5.87 9.36 0.87
CA PHE A 58 -7.29 9.61 1.07
C PHE A 58 -7.88 8.53 1.99
N GLY A 59 -8.49 8.98 3.08
CA GLY A 59 -9.31 8.14 3.95
C GLY A 59 -10.77 8.15 3.50
N PRO A 60 -11.47 7.00 3.48
CA PRO A 60 -12.91 6.95 3.29
C PRO A 60 -13.64 7.44 4.58
N GLN A 61 -14.89 7.02 4.81
CA GLN A 61 -15.75 7.54 5.88
C GLN A 61 -15.15 7.51 7.30
N HIS A 62 -14.21 6.59 7.59
CA HIS A 62 -13.54 6.45 8.89
C HIS A 62 -12.11 7.03 8.93
N GLY A 63 -11.72 7.80 7.92
CA GLY A 63 -10.38 8.34 7.82
C GLY A 63 -9.33 7.29 7.43
N LEU A 64 -8.09 7.76 7.27
CA LEU A 64 -6.98 6.96 6.77
C LEU A 64 -6.37 6.06 7.85
N ARG A 65 -6.19 6.61 9.06
CA ARG A 65 -5.57 5.92 10.21
C ARG A 65 -6.54 5.55 11.33
N GLY A 66 -7.77 6.06 11.28
CA GLY A 66 -8.80 5.78 12.30
C GLY A 66 -8.59 6.57 13.59
N ASP A 67 -7.90 7.71 13.50
CA ASP A 67 -7.69 8.67 14.58
C ASP A 67 -8.96 9.49 14.88
#